data_AF-A0A7C5T397-F1
#
_entry.id   AF-A0A7C5T397-F1
#
_cell.length_a   1.000
_cell.length_b   1.000
_cell.length_c   1.000
_cell.angle_alpha   90.00
_cell.angle_beta   90.00
_cell.angle_gamma   90.00
#
_symmetry.space_group_name_H-M   'P 1'
#
loop_
_entity.id
_entity.type
_entity.pdbx_description
1 polymer ?
#
loop_
_entity_poly.entity_id
_entity_poly.type
_entity_poly.pdbx_seq_one_letter_code
_entity_poly.pdbx_strand_id
1 'polypeptide(L)' 'MELEKIAETAKKLCTGSVKYVKYSYTPATDTYHVKLYLTKPLEWKALAELIREIEKSFSVKVYVPHARALRLDLRKK' A
#
# COMPACT_ATOMS: atom_id res chain seq x y z
N MET A 1 -4.38 12.14 -7.77
CA MET A 1 -5.48 12.06 -6.79
C MET A 1 -5.88 10.63 -6.38
N GLU A 2 -5.81 9.58 -7.22
CA GLU A 2 -6.12 8.19 -6.78
C GLU A 2 -5.11 7.63 -5.76
N LEU A 3 -3.81 7.91 -5.93
CA LEU A 3 -2.77 7.43 -5.00
C LEU A 3 -2.83 8.08 -3.62
N GLU A 4 -3.25 9.34 -3.56
CA GLU A 4 -3.44 10.05 -2.29
C GLU A 4 -4.57 9.39 -1.49
N LYS A 5 -5.69 9.06 -2.15
CA LYS A 5 -6.77 8.28 -1.52
C LYS A 5 -6.28 6.92 -1.01
N ILE A 6 -5.47 6.21 -1.79
CA ILE A 6 -4.90 4.91 -1.37
C ILE A 6 -3.99 5.09 -0.15
N ALA A 7 -3.15 6.14 -0.15
CA ALA A 7 -2.28 6.46 0.98
C ALA A 7 -3.08 6.85 2.24
N GLU A 8 -4.18 7.59 2.10
CA GLU A 8 -5.09 7.93 3.20
C GLU A 8 -5.82 6.70 3.73
N THR A 9 -6.36 5.84 2.85
CA THR A 9 -7.00 4.58 3.23
C THR A 9 -6.02 3.67 3.96
N ALA A 10 -4.78 3.57 3.48
CA ALA A 10 -3.74 2.82 4.17
C ALA A 10 -3.44 3.38 5.56
N LYS A 11 -3.36 4.71 5.71
CA LYS A 11 -3.19 5.35 7.03
C LYS A 11 -4.37 5.08 7.96
N LYS A 12 -5.61 5.11 7.46
CA LYS A 12 -6.83 4.86 8.25
C LYS A 12 -6.96 3.40 8.69
N LEU A 13 -6.83 2.45 7.77
CA LEU A 13 -6.97 1.02 8.07
C LEU A 13 -5.79 0.49 8.90
N CYS A 14 -4.60 1.06 8.72
CA CYS A 14 -3.39 0.66 9.42
C CYS A 14 -2.98 1.67 10.52
N THR A 15 -3.96 2.35 11.11
CA THR A 15 -3.74 3.40 12.12
C THR A 15 -2.86 2.89 13.26
N GLY A 16 -1.86 3.69 13.66
CA GLY A 16 -0.93 3.35 14.74
C GLY A 16 0.22 2.42 14.35
N SER A 17 0.14 1.75 13.20
CA SER A 17 1.23 0.89 12.68
C SER A 17 2.02 1.55 11.55
N VAL A 18 1.40 2.45 10.76
CA VAL A 18 2.06 3.15 9.66
C VAL A 18 2.69 4.47 10.14
N LYS A 19 4.01 4.60 9.98
CA LYS A 19 4.77 5.85 10.20
C LYS A 19 4.50 6.86 9.10
N TYR A 20 4.67 6.42 7.85
CA TYR A 20 4.43 7.23 6.65
C TYR A 20 4.27 6.33 5.43
N VAL A 21 3.67 6.90 4.38
CA VAL A 21 3.46 6.25 3.09
C VAL A 21 4.25 7.01 2.04
N LYS A 22 5.07 6.31 1.26
CA LYS A 22 5.68 6.85 0.05
C LYS A 22 4.98 6.23 -1.15
N TYR A 23 4.69 7.03 -2.16
CA TYR A 23 4.19 6.51 -3.42
C TYR A 23 4.97 7.10 -4.59
N SER A 24 5.12 6.31 -5.64
CA SER A 24 5.75 6.73 -6.90
C SER A 24 5.07 6.00 -8.06
N TYR A 25 5.12 6.61 -9.24
CA TYR A 25 4.64 5.98 -10.47
C TYR A 25 5.82 5.68 -11.38
N THR A 26 5.90 4.44 -11.85
CA THR A 26 6.89 4.00 -12.83
C THR A 26 6.22 3.90 -14.20
N PRO A 27 6.41 4.90 -15.09
CA PRO A 27 5.74 4.91 -16.39
C PRO A 27 6.22 3.77 -17.30
N ALA A 28 7.47 3.32 -17.16
CA ALA A 28 8.02 2.23 -17.97
C ALA A 28 7.28 0.89 -17.80
N THR A 29 6.66 0.67 -16.65
CA THR A 29 5.92 -0.57 -16.34
C THR A 29 4.45 -0.32 -16.00
N ASP A 30 3.98 0.92 -16.19
CA ASP A 30 2.65 1.39 -15.77
C ASP A 30 2.27 0.92 -14.36
N THR A 31 3.21 1.06 -13.42
CA THR A 31 3.07 0.52 -12.07
C THR A 31 3.16 1.63 -11.04
N TYR A 32 2.17 1.69 -10.16
CA TYR A 32 2.21 2.53 -8.98
C TYR A 32 2.82 1.76 -7.82
N HIS A 33 3.90 2.28 -7.26
CA HIS A 33 4.51 1.72 -6.07
C HIS A 33 4.00 2.48 -4.85
N VAL A 34 3.42 1.77 -3.89
CA VAL A 34 2.99 2.31 -2.61
C VAL A 34 3.77 1.60 -1.50
N LYS A 35 4.68 2.32 -0.86
CA LYS A 35 5.52 1.81 0.22
C LYS A 35 5.01 2.31 1.57
N LEU A 36 4.54 1.38 2.40
CA LEU A 36 4.13 1.59 3.77
C LEU A 36 5.33 1.37 4.68
N TYR A 37 5.71 2.39 5.44
CA TYR A 37 6.73 2.27 6.48
C TYR A 37 6.04 2.06 7.81
N LEU A 38 6.41 0.99 8.51
CA LEU A 38 5.76 0.56 9.74
C LEU A 38 6.59 0.91 10.97
N THR A 39 5.93 1.36 12.04
CA THR A 39 6.51 1.54 13.38
C THR A 39 6.39 0.27 14.23
N LYS A 40 5.35 -0.53 13.98
CA LYS A 40 5.01 -1.77 14.67
C LYS A 40 4.53 -2.82 13.66
N PRO A 41 4.51 -4.11 13.99
CA PRO A 41 3.92 -5.14 13.13
C PRO A 41 2.50 -4.75 12.72
N LEU A 42 2.18 -4.99 11.44
CA LEU A 42 0.85 -4.73 10.92
C LEU A 42 -0.02 -5.98 11.08
N GLU A 43 -1.21 -5.80 11.65
CA GLU A 43 -2.22 -6.86 11.74
C GLU A 43 -2.60 -7.35 10.35
N TRP A 44 -2.60 -8.68 10.18
CA TRP A 44 -2.93 -9.31 8.90
C TRP A 44 -4.32 -8.90 8.39
N LYS A 45 -5.29 -8.75 9.30
CA LYS A 45 -6.66 -8.34 8.97
C LYS A 45 -6.70 -6.94 8.34
N ALA A 46 -5.94 -5.98 8.86
CA ALA A 46 -5.86 -4.63 8.33
C ALA A 46 -5.20 -4.62 6.94
N LEU A 47 -4.16 -5.43 6.74
CA LEU A 47 -3.52 -5.58 5.43
C LEU A 47 -4.48 -6.20 4.41
N ALA A 48 -5.20 -7.26 4.79
CA ALA A 48 -6.15 -7.93 3.90
C ALA A 48 -7.30 -6.99 3.49
N GLU A 49 -7.82 -6.19 4.42
CA GLU A 49 -8.87 -5.20 4.14
C GLU A 49 -8.37 -4.09 3.20
N LEU A 50 -7.16 -3.59 3.41
CA LEU A 50 -6.52 -2.63 2.52
C LEU A 50 -6.35 -3.18 1.11
N ILE A 51 -5.82 -4.41 0.98
CA ILE A 51 -5.64 -5.06 -0.33
C ILE A 51 -6.98 -5.24 -1.02
N ARG A 52 -8.01 -5.71 -0.32
CA ARG A 52 -9.35 -5.93 -0.87
C ARG A 52 -9.97 -4.64 -1.41
N GLU A 53 -9.76 -3.50 -0.73
CA GLU A 53 -10.27 -2.21 -1.20
C GLU A 53 -9.55 -1.76 -2.47
N ILE A 54 -8.22 -1.93 -2.53
CA ILE A 54 -7.42 -1.53 -3.68
C ILE A 54 -7.66 -2.46 -4.89
N GLU A 55 -7.88 -3.75 -4.64
CA GLU A 55 -8.11 -4.76 -5.68
C GLU A 55 -9.37 -4.53 -6.53
N LYS A 56 -10.30 -3.67 -6.05
CA LYS A 56 -11.49 -3.25 -6.81
C LYS A 56 -11.11 -2.51 -8.10
N SER A 57 -10.04 -1.73 -8.07
CA SER A 57 -9.63 -0.87 -9.21
C SER A 57 -8.24 -1.20 -9.75
N PHE A 58 -7.42 -1.93 -8.98
CA PHE A 58 -6.04 -2.26 -9.35
C PHE A 58 -5.77 -3.76 -9.19
N SER A 59 -4.78 -4.27 -9.90
CA SER A 59 -4.09 -5.50 -9.57
C SER A 59 -3.00 -5.18 -8.54
N VAL A 60 -2.98 -5.89 -7.42
CA VAL A 60 -2.05 -5.64 -6.31
C VAL A 60 -1.01 -6.76 -6.23
N LYS A 61 0.28 -6.39 -6.12
CA LYS A 61 1.35 -7.30 -5.73
C LYS A 61 1.99 -6.81 -4.44
N VAL A 62 2.06 -7.68 -3.45
CA VAL A 62 2.64 -7.35 -2.13
C VAL A 62 4.08 -7.84 -2.07
N TYR A 63 4.98 -6.94 -1.67
CA TYR A 63 6.38 -7.24 -1.41
C TYR A 63 6.74 -6.80 0.01
N VAL A 64 7.53 -7.61 0.69
CA VAL A 64 8.05 -7.31 2.03
C VAL A 64 9.55 -7.06 1.91
N PRO A 65 10.00 -5.85 1.49
CA PRO A 65 11.42 -5.59 1.32
C PRO A 65 12.20 -5.75 2.63
N HIS A 66 11.65 -5.30 3.76
CA HIS A 66 12.25 -5.40 5.10
C HIS A 66 11.16 -5.56 6.17
N ALA A 67 11.52 -5.97 7.39
CA ALA A 67 10.58 -6.21 8.50
C ALA A 67 9.68 -5.01 8.87
N ARG A 68 10.09 -3.78 8.54
CA ARG A 68 9.33 -2.54 8.82
C ARG A 68 8.81 -1.85 7.56
N ALA A 69 8.78 -2.54 6.43
CA ALA A 69 8.31 -1.95 5.19
C ALA A 69 7.52 -2.95 4.35
N LEU A 70 6.35 -2.51 3.89
CA LEU A 70 5.54 -3.21 2.90
C LEU A 70 5.52 -2.37 1.64
N ARG A 71 5.68 -2.99 0.47
CA ARG A 71 5.52 -2.35 -0.83
C ARG A 71 4.37 -3.03 -1.56
N LEU A 72 3.41 -2.22 -1.99
CA LEU A 72 2.30 -2.62 -2.82
C LEU A 72 2.58 -2.08 -4.23
N ASP A 73 2.74 -2.98 -5.19
CA ASP A 73 2.84 -2.61 -6.60
C ASP A 73 1.43 -2.74 -7.18
N LEU A 74 0.87 -1.62 -7.61
CA LEU A 74 -0.49 -1.49 -8.10
C LEU A 74 -0.46 -1.23 -9.60
N ARG A 75 -1.21 -2.03 -10.36
CA ARG A 75 -1.38 -1.84 -11.81
C ARG A 75 -2.86 -1.64 -12.10
N LYS A 76 -3.23 -0.67 -12.93
CA LYS A 76 -4.63 -0.43 -13.25
C LYS A 76 -5.21 -1.64 -13.98
N LYS A 77 -6.44 -2.02 -13.64
CA LYS A 77 -7.20 -3.04 -14.37
C LYS A 77 -7.85 -2.46 -15.62
#